data_AF-A0A2J0M9H3-F1
#
_entry.id   AF-A0A2J0M9H3-F1
#
_cell.length_a   1.000
_cell.length_b   1.000
_cell.length_c   1.000
_cell.angle_alpha   90.00
_cell.angle_beta   90.00
_cell.angle_gamma   90.00
#
_symmetry.space_group_name_H-M   'P 1'
#
loop_
_entity.id
_entity.type
_entity.pdbx_description
1 polymer ?
#
loop_
_entity_poly.entity_id
_entity_poly.type
_entity_poly.pdbx_seq_one_letter_code
_entity_poly.pdbx_strand_id
1 'polypeptide(L)' 'CKQLNHEYKIENEKLQPHFLEIWNLMLDFSEVKFIHVGREYNTVADACANEAMDNAEKKKQLF' A
#
# COMPACT_ATOMS: atom_id res chain seq x y z
N CYS A 1 -3.44 -7.80 -4.37
CA CYS A 1 -1.97 -8.00 -4.30
C CYS A 1 -1.69 -9.47 -3.99
N LYS A 2 -0.84 -10.14 -4.78
CA LYS A 2 -0.60 -11.59 -4.63
C LYS A 2 0.10 -11.97 -3.31
N GLN A 3 0.93 -11.09 -2.75
CA GLN A 3 1.58 -11.30 -1.44
C GLN A 3 0.58 -11.26 -0.26
N LEU A 4 -0.34 -10.29 -0.26
CA LEU A 4 -1.41 -10.18 0.76
C LEU A 4 -2.46 -11.29 0.62
N ASN A 5 -2.57 -11.89 -0.55
CA ASN A 5 -3.43 -13.06 -0.80
C ASN A 5 -2.76 -14.40 -0.41
N HIS A 6 -1.57 -14.37 0.20
CA HIS A 6 -0.75 -15.55 0.53
C HIS A 6 -0.29 -16.38 -0.68
N GLU A 7 -0.37 -15.84 -1.90
CA GLU A 7 0.10 -16.52 -3.11
C GLU A 7 1.63 -16.46 -3.23
N TYR A 8 2.27 -15.46 -2.61
CA TYR A 8 3.72 -15.29 -2.61
C TYR A 8 4.29 -15.07 -1.21
N LYS A 9 5.44 -15.70 -0.94
CA LYS A 9 6.20 -15.50 0.28
C LYS A 9 6.89 -14.12 0.29
N ILE A 10 6.83 -13.42 1.42
CA ILE A 10 7.53 -12.16 1.62
C ILE A 10 8.92 -12.46 2.19
N GLU A 11 9.94 -12.41 1.34
CA GLU A 11 11.34 -12.65 1.76
C GLU A 11 12.05 -11.38 2.21
N ASN A 12 11.58 -10.21 1.76
CA ASN A 12 12.18 -8.93 2.11
C ASN A 12 11.85 -8.55 3.56
N GLU A 13 12.88 -8.49 4.41
CA GLU A 13 12.78 -8.15 5.83
C GLU A 13 12.10 -6.79 6.08
N LYS A 14 12.24 -5.82 5.16
CA LYS A 14 11.59 -4.51 5.29
C LYS A 14 10.07 -4.57 5.07
N LEU A 15 9.59 -5.57 4.35
CA LEU A 15 8.17 -5.73 4.04
C LEU A 15 7.43 -6.59 5.07
N GLN A 16 8.15 -7.42 5.83
CA GLN A 16 7.59 -8.23 6.91
C GLN A 16 6.86 -7.43 8.00
N PRO A 17 7.40 -6.30 8.54
CA PRO A 17 6.67 -5.53 9.56
C PRO A 17 5.37 -4.94 9.01
N HIS A 18 5.37 -4.45 7.77
CA HIS A 18 4.16 -3.94 7.12
C HIS A 18 3.12 -5.04 6.90
N PHE A 19 3.53 -6.26 6.58
CA PHE A 19 2.61 -7.39 6.47
C PHE A 19 1.91 -7.68 7.80
N LEU A 20 2.66 -7.70 8.91
CA LEU A 20 2.10 -7.91 10.25
C LEU A 20 1.12 -6.80 10.65
N GLU A 21 1.44 -5.55 10.33
CA GLU A 21 0.54 -4.42 10.58
C GLU A 21 -0.78 -4.55 9.81
N ILE A 22 -0.70 -4.86 8.51
CA ILE A 22 -1.89 -5.11 7.67
C ILE A 22 -2.68 -6.30 8.20
N TRP A 23 -2.00 -7.39 8.57
CA TRP A 23 -2.64 -8.59 9.12
C TRP A 23 -3.42 -8.27 10.40
N ASN A 24 -2.82 -7.52 11.33
CA ASN A 24 -3.50 -7.11 12.56
C ASN A 24 -4.72 -6.24 12.26
N LEU A 25 -4.61 -5.28 11.33
CA LEU A 25 -5.74 -4.45 10.92
C LEU A 25 -6.85 -5.27 10.27
N MET A 26 -6.52 -6.32 9.52
CA MET A 26 -7.53 -7.19 8.91
C MET A 26 -8.38 -7.93 9.95
N LEU A 27 -7.84 -8.23 11.14
CA LEU A 27 -8.59 -8.91 12.21
C LEU A 27 -9.73 -8.05 12.78
N ASP A 28 -9.63 -6.72 12.65
CA ASP A 28 -10.67 -5.80 13.10
C ASP A 28 -11.89 -5.77 12.17
N PHE A 29 -11.77 -6.34 10.96
CA PHE A 29 -12.84 -6.41 9.97
C PHE A 29 -13.35 -7.85 9.79
N SER A 30 -14.66 -8.01 9.58
CA SER A 30 -15.26 -9.35 9.44
C SER A 30 -14.80 -10.10 8.19
N GLU A 31 -14.59 -9.39 7.08
CA GLU A 31 -14.08 -9.94 5.82
C GLU A 31 -13.33 -8.85 5.06
N VAL A 32 -12.12 -9.15 4.58
CA VAL A 32 -11.30 -8.26 3.77
C VAL A 32 -10.90 -8.98 2.48
N LYS A 33 -11.09 -8.32 1.33
CA LYS A 33 -10.74 -8.85 0.00
C LYS A 33 -9.83 -7.88 -0.74
N PHE A 34 -8.68 -8.36 -1.21
CA PHE A 34 -7.78 -7.56 -2.05
C PHE A 34 -8.02 -7.85 -3.53
N ILE A 35 -8.78 -6.98 -4.18
CA ILE A 35 -9.08 -7.09 -5.61
C ILE A 35 -8.05 -6.27 -6.39
N HIS A 36 -7.48 -6.86 -7.44
CA HIS A 36 -6.64 -6.12 -8.36
C HIS A 36 -7.53 -5.35 -9.35
N VAL A 37 -7.35 -4.03 -9.43
CA VAL A 37 -8.02 -3.16 -10.40
C VAL A 37 -6.98 -2.52 -11.31
N GLY A 38 -7.36 -2.26 -12.57
CA GLY A 38 -6.52 -1.52 -13.50
C GLY A 38 -6.28 -0.09 -13.04
N ARG A 39 -5.13 0.49 -13.41
CA ARG A 39 -4.73 1.84 -12.96
C ARG A 39 -5.75 2.93 -13.30
N GLU A 40 -6.44 2.79 -14.44
CA GLU A 40 -7.50 3.71 -14.88
C GLU A 40 -8.67 3.80 -13.89
N TYR A 41 -8.90 2.75 -13.09
CA TYR A 41 -9.95 2.71 -12.07
C TYR A 41 -9.47 3.18 -10.70
N ASN A 42 -8.17 3.43 -10.53
CA ASN A 42 -7.55 3.85 -9.27
C ASN A 42 -7.01 5.30 -9.32
N THR A 43 -7.57 6.13 -10.20
CA THR A 43 -7.09 7.49 -10.49
C THR A 43 -7.11 8.41 -9.28
N VAL A 44 -8.13 8.34 -8.43
CA VAL A 44 -8.24 9.19 -7.23
C VAL A 44 -7.14 8.88 -6.22
N ALA A 45 -6.88 7.60 -5.95
CA ALA A 45 -5.82 7.19 -5.02
C ALA A 45 -4.42 7.47 -5.60
N ASP A 46 -4.22 7.23 -6.90
CA ASP A 46 -2.96 7.57 -7.60
C ASP A 46 -2.68 9.07 -7.51
N ALA A 47 -3.68 9.92 -7.77
CA ALA A 47 -3.56 11.37 -7.65
C ALA A 47 -3.18 11.82 -6.22
N CYS A 48 -3.84 11.26 -5.19
CA CYS A 48 -3.52 11.58 -3.80
C CYS A 48 -2.09 11.18 -3.42
N ALA A 49 -1.63 10.02 -3.89
CA ALA A 49 -0.27 9.55 -3.64
C ALA A 49 0.76 10.44 -4.35
N ASN A 50 0.51 10.81 -5.60
CA ASN A 50 1.38 11.70 -6.38
C ASN A 50 1.47 13.08 -5.72
N GLU A 51 0.35 13.64 -5.27
CA GLU A 51 0.35 14.93 -4.55
C GLU A 51 1.20 14.88 -3.28
N ALA A 52 1.09 13.81 -2.49
CA ALA A 52 1.89 13.64 -1.28
C ALA A 52 3.39 13.52 -1.59
N MET A 53 3.77 12.80 -2.65
CA MET A 53 5.15 12.68 -3.10
C MET A 53 5.70 14.02 -3.60
N ASP A 54 4.96 14.73 -4.45
CA ASP A 54 5.34 16.05 -4.98
C ASP A 54 5.55 17.06 -3.86
N ASN A 55 4.68 17.06 -2.84
CA ASN A 55 4.80 17.94 -1.69
C ASN A 55 6.02 17.58 -0.82
N ALA A 56 6.32 16.30 -0.65
CA ALA A 56 7.51 15.85 0.07
C ALA A 56 8.80 16.23 -0.68
N GLU A 57 8.83 16.10 -2.01
CA GLU A 57 9.97 16.49 -2.84
C GLU A 57 10.22 17.99 -2.82
N LYS A 58 9.16 18.82 -2.95
CA LYS A 58 9.26 20.28 -2.81
C LYS A 58 9.84 20.68 -1.46
N LYS A 59 9.36 20.04 -0.39
CA LYS A 59 9.88 20.29 0.97
C LYS A 59 11.37 19.94 1.07
N LYS A 60 11.84 18.92 0.35
CA LYS A 60 13.24 18.47 0.34
C LYS A 60 14.18 19.39 -0.43
N GLN A 61 13.68 20.14 -1.41
CA GLN A 61 14.47 21.14 -2.18
C GLN A 61 14.60 22.50 -1.45
N LEU A 62 13.76 22.73 -0.44
CA LEU A 62 13.75 23.94 0.38
C LEU A 62 14.65 23.87 1.63
N PHE A 63 15.30 22.73 1.86
CA PHE A 63 16.33 22.51 2.88
C PHE A 63 17.66 22.13 2.20
#